data_AF-A0A4U7N411-F1
#
_entry.id   AF-A0A4U7N411-F1
#
_cell.length_a   1.000
_cell.length_b   1.000
_cell.length_c   1.000
_cell.angle_alpha   90.00
_cell.angle_beta   90.00
_cell.angle_gamma   90.00
#
_symmetry.space_group_name_H-M   'P 1'
#
loop_
_entity.id
_entity.type
_entity.pdbx_description
1 polymer ?
#
loop_
_entity_poly.entity_id
_entity_poly.type
_entity_poly.pdbx_seq_one_letter_code
_entity_poly.pdbx_strand_id
1 'polypeptide(L)' 'MPEFESGRTTAEAIGRITCIKTGDEIGLLYLWDNGDTQAALHEDGLLRSTICPEQNAEPDLGANRG' A
#
# COMPACT_ATOMS: atom_id res chain seq x y z
N MET A 1 -0.14 -30.79 24.15
CA MET A 1 -0.04 -29.43 23.59
C MET A 1 -1.15 -29.28 22.57
N PRO A 2 -1.91 -28.17 22.52
CA PRO A 2 -2.81 -27.98 21.39
C PRO A 2 -1.94 -27.63 20.18
N GLU A 3 -2.00 -28.49 19.18
CA GLU A 3 -1.42 -28.24 17.88
C GLU A 3 -2.32 -27.18 17.24
N PHE A 4 -1.84 -25.94 17.16
CA PHE A 4 -2.48 -24.94 16.32
C PHE A 4 -2.33 -25.45 14.88
N GLU A 5 -3.34 -26.17 14.39
CA GLU A 5 -3.47 -26.43 12.97
C GLU A 5 -3.43 -25.07 12.28
N SER A 6 -2.29 -24.75 11.66
CA SER A 6 -2.07 -23.59 10.80
C SER A 6 -2.93 -23.80 9.56
N GLY A 7 -4.25 -23.67 9.72
CA GLY A 7 -5.22 -24.21 8.77
C GLY A 7 -5.30 -23.48 7.43
N ARG A 8 -4.42 -22.51 7.15
CA ARG A 8 -4.63 -21.50 6.11
C ARG A 8 -3.31 -20.96 5.57
N THR A 9 -2.67 -21.72 4.67
CA THR A 9 -1.36 -21.36 4.09
C THR A 9 -1.48 -20.68 2.72
N THR A 10 -2.70 -20.54 2.19
CA THR A 10 -2.97 -20.04 0.84
C THR A 10 -3.74 -18.73 0.89
N ALA A 11 -3.33 -17.78 0.06
CA ALA A 11 -4.03 -16.52 -0.16
C ALA A 11 -4.31 -16.37 -1.66
N GLU A 12 -5.52 -15.97 -2.01
CA GLU A 12 -5.92 -15.72 -3.40
C GLU A 12 -5.86 -14.22 -3.68
N ALA A 13 -5.33 -13.84 -4.85
CA ALA A 13 -5.36 -12.46 -5.30
C ALA A 13 -6.80 -12.09 -5.72
N ILE A 14 -7.42 -11.19 -4.95
CA ILE A 14 -8.82 -10.77 -5.17
C ILE A 14 -8.93 -9.39 -5.82
N GLY A 15 -7.83 -8.65 -5.94
CA GLY A 15 -7.86 -7.31 -6.51
C GLY A 15 -6.49 -6.75 -6.86
N ARG A 16 -6.52 -5.70 -7.68
CA ARG A 16 -5.35 -4.91 -8.05
C ARG A 16 -5.35 -3.60 -7.28
N ILE A 17 -4.17 -3.13 -6.90
CA ILE A 17 -3.96 -1.84 -6.25
C ILE A 17 -3.39 -0.90 -7.30
N THR A 18 -4.11 0.19 -7.56
CA THR A 18 -3.74 1.19 -8.58
C THR A 18 -3.43 2.52 -7.91
N CYS A 19 -2.34 3.17 -8.31
CA CYS A 19 -2.05 4.54 -7.90
C CYS A 19 -3.06 5.49 -8.55
N ILE A 20 -3.81 6.25 -7.76
CA ILE A 20 -4.81 7.20 -8.27
C ILE A 20 -4.17 8.28 -9.15
N LYS A 21 -2.95 8.70 -8.82
CA LYS A 21 -2.26 9.80 -9.51
C LYS A 21 -1.79 9.42 -10.91
N THR A 22 -1.23 8.22 -11.07
CA THR A 22 -0.61 7.79 -12.33
C THR A 22 -1.47 6.81 -13.12
N GLY A 23 -2.42 6.13 -12.45
CA GLY A 23 -3.21 5.05 -13.04
C GLY A 23 -2.45 3.72 -13.14
N ASP A 24 -1.22 3.64 -12.63
CA ASP A 24 -0.41 2.43 -12.69
C ASP A 24 -0.79 1.43 -11.61
N GLU A 25 -0.76 0.14 -11.95
CA GLU A 25 -0.84 -0.94 -10.96
C GLU A 25 0.45 -0.96 -10.13
N ILE A 26 0.31 -0.92 -8.80
CA ILE A 26 1.41 -0.88 -7.84
C ILE A 26 1.39 -2.07 -6.88
N GLY A 27 0.40 -2.95 -6.97
CA GLY A 27 0.30 -4.11 -6.09
C GLY A 27 -0.98 -4.92 -6.26
N LEU A 28 -1.16 -5.88 -5.37
CA LEU A 28 -2.28 -6.81 -5.32
C LEU A 28 -2.89 -6.86 -3.92
N LEU A 29 -4.19 -7.09 -3.86
CA LEU A 29 -4.94 -7.37 -2.64
C LEU A 29 -5.23 -8.87 -2.58
N TYR A 30 -4.91 -9.47 -1.44
CA TYR A 30 -5.09 -10.89 -1.17
C TYR A 30 -6.16 -11.10 -0.11
N LEU A 31 -6.95 -12.15 -0.29
CA LEU A 31 -7.86 -12.69 0.72
C LEU A 31 -7.30 -14.02 1.21
N TRP A 32 -7.12 -14.11 2.51
CA TRP A 32 -6.73 -15.34 3.19
C TRP A 32 -7.97 -16.17 3.47
N ASP A 33 -7.78 -17.48 3.59
CA ASP A 33 -8.89 -18.39 3.90
C ASP A 33 -9.59 -18.04 5.24
N ASN A 34 -8.94 -17.28 6.14
CA ASN A 34 -9.50 -16.86 7.43
C ASN A 34 -10.39 -15.62 7.32
N GLY A 35 -10.53 -15.09 6.11
CA GLY A 35 -11.25 -13.85 5.85
C GLY A 35 -10.39 -12.60 6.06
N ASP A 36 -9.13 -12.74 6.50
CA ASP A 36 -8.23 -11.59 6.58
C ASP A 36 -7.83 -11.13 5.19
N THR A 37 -7.52 -9.85 5.08
CA THR A 37 -7.02 -9.25 3.84
C THR A 37 -5.60 -8.73 4.01
N GLN A 38 -4.76 -8.93 3.00
CA GLN A 38 -3.41 -8.36 2.96
C GLN A 38 -3.17 -7.65 1.63
N ALA A 39 -2.59 -6.46 1.69
CA ALA A 39 -2.08 -5.76 0.53
C ALA A 39 -0.58 -6.03 0.38
N ALA A 40 -0.14 -6.39 -0.83
CA ALA A 40 1.27 -6.48 -1.18
C ALA A 40 1.57 -5.51 -2.31
N LEU A 41 2.58 -4.67 -2.13
CA LEU A 41 3.04 -3.72 -3.14
C LEU A 41 4.20 -4.35 -3.91
N HIS A 42 4.25 -4.12 -5.22
CA HIS A 42 5.40 -4.49 -6.05
C HIS A 42 6.62 -3.68 -5.58
N GLU A 43 7.81 -4.27 -5.61
CA GLU A 43 9.08 -3.58 -5.30
C GLU A 43 9.20 -2.27 -6.13
N ASP A 44 8.82 -2.32 -7.40
CA ASP A 44 8.77 -1.15 -8.31
C ASP A 44 7.64 -0.17 -7.97
N GLY A 45 6.56 -0.66 -7.37
CA GLY A 45 5.44 0.15 -6.90
C GLY A 45 5.84 1.02 -5.71
N LEU A 46 6.76 0.55 -4.86
CA LEU A 46 7.31 1.34 -3.75
C LEU A 46 8.19 2.49 -4.26
N LEU A 47 9.09 2.19 -5.22
CA LEU A 47 9.94 3.18 -5.88
C LEU A 47 9.12 4.21 -6.67
N ARG A 48 8.06 3.79 -7.36
CA ARG A 48 7.13 4.71 -8.06
C ARG A 48 6.25 5.50 -7.09
N SER A 49 5.85 4.91 -5.96
CA SER A 49 5.14 5.63 -4.90
C SER A 49 6.02 6.68 -4.23
N THR A 50 7.34 6.46 -4.12
CA THR A 50 8.27 7.47 -3.61
C THR A 50 8.47 8.65 -4.58
N ILE A 51 8.05 8.50 -5.86
CA ILE A 51 8.03 9.58 -6.86
C ILE A 51 6.68 10.33 -6.84
N CYS A 52 5.79 10.03 -5.90
CA CYS A 52 5.01 11.10 -5.32
C CYS A 52 5.94 11.79 -4.32
N PRO A 53 6.67 12.88 -4.69
CA PRO A 53 7.23 13.70 -3.65
C PRO A 53 6.03 14.06 -2.78
N GLU A 54 6.09 13.59 -1.54
CA GLU A 54 5.47 14.29 -0.42
C GLU A 54 5.71 15.74 -0.75
N GLN A 55 4.64 16.45 -1.08
CA GLN A 55 4.75 17.84 -1.43
C GLN A 55 5.33 18.42 -0.16
N ASN A 56 6.62 18.76 -0.20
CA ASN A 56 7.27 19.54 0.84
C ASN A 56 6.24 20.60 1.15
N ALA A 57 5.65 20.53 2.33
CA ALA A 57 4.88 21.62 2.85
C ALA A 57 5.92 22.74 2.88
N GLU A 58 5.94 23.54 1.82
CA GLU A 58 6.71 24.75 1.74
C GLU A 58 6.27 25.52 2.99
N PRO A 59 7.13 25.71 4.00
CA PRO A 59 6.77 26.62 5.06
C PRO A 59 6.70 27.97 4.37
N ASP A 60 5.47 28.47 4.18
CA ASP A 60 5.17 29.79 3.66
C ASP A 60 5.89 30.83 4.53
N LEU A 61 7.13 31.15 4.16
CA LEU A 61 7.91 32.26 4.68
C LEU A 61 7.36 33.52 4.01
N GLY A 62 6.21 34.02 4.49
CA GLY A 62 5.46 34.95 3.65
C GLY A 62 4.49 35.96 4.27
N ALA A 63 4.41 36.18 5.59
CA ALA A 63 3.64 37.33 6.09
C ALA A 63 4.08 37.85 7.46
N ASN A 64 5.26 38.48 7.56
CA ASN A 64 5.46 39.51 8.57
C ASN A 64 4.79 40.81 8.10
N ARG A 65 3.59 41.08 8.63
CA ARG A 65 3.08 42.45 8.78
C ARG A 65 2.84 42.67 10.26
N GLY A 66 3.71 43.45 10.89
CA GLY A 66 3.62 43.93 12.26
C GLY A 66 4.81 44.82 12.59
#